data_AF-A0A1H4M759-F1
#
_entry.id   AF-A0A1H4M759-F1
#
_cell.length_a   1.000
_cell.length_b   1.000
_cell.length_c   1.000
_cell.angle_alpha   90.00
_cell.angle_beta   90.00
_cell.angle_gamma   90.00
#
_symmetry.space_group_name_H-M   'P 1'
#
loop_
_entity.id
_entity.type
_entity.pdbx_description
1 polymer ?
#
loop_
_entity_poly.entity_id
_entity_poly.type
_entity_poly.pdbx_seq_one_letter_code
_entity_poly.pdbx_strand_id
1 'polypeptide(L)'
;MMEYLYYIQGVHPVRVELDEDGDWDEVERYDRDKGDFVSDWRMSKRINDDMDCQKVSAVTFWEYIALLNVNQSRKNEPRRLDYNYYIQGVFAVRARVDLVGNILYCQVYDHYKKGFIEENKYLSRLNEPLYCTKVSIEHFWTFIAKYPYRSFSEN
;
A
#
# COMPACT_ATOMS: atom_id res chain seq x y z
N MET A 1 -1.82 -21.47 3.30
CA MET A 1 -1.47 -20.04 3.18
C MET A 1 -2.28 -19.56 1.98
N MET A 2 -3.29 -18.71 2.19
CA MET A 2 -4.15 -18.26 1.08
C MET A 2 -3.30 -17.59 0.01
N GLU A 3 -3.37 -18.10 -1.22
CA GLU A 3 -2.55 -17.66 -2.34
C GLU A 3 -3.40 -16.82 -3.30
N TYR A 4 -2.86 -15.68 -3.71
CA TYR A 4 -3.52 -14.83 -4.70
C TYR A 4 -2.82 -14.92 -6.04
N LEU A 5 -3.61 -15.04 -7.10
CA LEU A 5 -3.17 -14.79 -8.47
C LEU A 5 -3.49 -13.35 -8.86
N TYR A 6 -2.61 -12.72 -9.64
CA TYR A 6 -2.71 -11.30 -9.97
C TYR A 6 -2.81 -11.10 -11.48
N TYR A 7 -3.74 -10.24 -11.88
CA TYR A 7 -4.06 -9.94 -13.27
C TYR A 7 -4.23 -8.44 -13.49
N ILE A 8 -3.93 -7.98 -14.70
CA ILE A 8 -4.25 -6.62 -15.17
C ILE A 8 -5.11 -6.76 -16.42
N GLN A 9 -6.33 -6.23 -16.38
CA GLN A 9 -7.19 -6.11 -17.54
C GLN A 9 -7.34 -4.65 -17.96
N GLY A 10 -6.62 -4.23 -19.01
CA GLY A 10 -6.61 -2.83 -19.44
C GLY A 10 -6.18 -1.90 -18.29
N VAL A 11 -7.14 -1.18 -17.69
CA VAL A 11 -6.92 -0.28 -16.54
C VAL A 11 -7.32 -0.87 -15.19
N HIS A 12 -7.73 -2.13 -15.17
CA HIS A 12 -8.31 -2.79 -14.00
C HIS A 12 -7.33 -3.84 -13.42
N PRO A 13 -6.73 -3.57 -12.24
CA PRO A 13 -6.06 -4.58 -11.46
C PRO A 13 -7.10 -5.54 -10.86
N VAL A 14 -6.91 -6.84 -11.05
CA VAL A 14 -7.75 -7.91 -10.49
C VAL A 14 -6.88 -8.91 -9.74
N ARG A 15 -7.31 -9.31 -8.55
CA ARG A 15 -6.72 -10.44 -7.81
C ARG A 15 -7.75 -11.56 -7.67
N VAL A 16 -7.26 -12.80 -7.67
CA VAL A 16 -8.07 -14.00 -7.50
C VAL A 16 -7.53 -14.75 -6.30
N GLU A 17 -8.38 -14.99 -5.32
CA GLU A 17 -8.07 -15.84 -4.18
C GLU A 17 -8.22 -17.31 -4.58
N LEU A 18 -7.25 -18.13 -4.18
CA LEU A 18 -7.32 -19.57 -4.33
C LEU A 18 -7.66 -20.23 -2.99
N ASP A 19 -8.53 -21.23 -3.04
CA ASP A 19 -8.82 -22.09 -1.89
C ASP A 19 -7.69 -23.11 -1.63
N GLU A 20 -7.90 -24.00 -0.66
CA GLU A 20 -6.91 -25.01 -0.27
C GLU A 20 -6.63 -26.05 -1.38
N ASP A 21 -7.57 -26.23 -2.30
CA ASP A 21 -7.48 -27.14 -3.44
C ASP A 21 -6.88 -26.46 -4.69
N GLY A 22 -6.67 -25.13 -4.63
CA GLY A 22 -6.15 -24.32 -5.72
C GLY A 22 -7.24 -23.88 -6.72
N ASP A 23 -8.51 -24.08 -6.38
CA ASP A 23 -9.65 -23.58 -7.11
C ASP A 23 -9.93 -22.12 -6.73
N TRP A 24 -10.69 -21.42 -7.58
CA TRP A 24 -10.95 -20.00 -7.40
C TRP A 24 -12.01 -19.80 -6.31
N ASP A 25 -11.61 -19.16 -5.21
CA ASP A 25 -12.50 -18.87 -4.09
C ASP A 25 -13.19 -17.51 -4.25
N GLU A 26 -12.44 -16.46 -4.63
CA GLU A 26 -12.98 -15.11 -4.76
C GLU A 26 -12.24 -14.32 -5.85
N VAL A 27 -12.94 -13.44 -6.55
CA VAL A 27 -12.36 -12.60 -7.61
C VAL A 27 -12.65 -11.14 -7.31
N GLU A 28 -11.60 -10.36 -7.07
CA GLU A 28 -11.73 -8.98 -6.66
C GLU A 28 -11.03 -8.03 -7.61
N ARG A 29 -11.71 -6.95 -7.97
CA ARG A 29 -11.17 -5.86 -8.78
C ARG A 29 -10.84 -4.66 -7.90
N TYR A 30 -9.71 -4.03 -8.18
CA TYR A 30 -9.38 -2.76 -7.53
C TYR A 30 -10.31 -1.65 -8.02
N ASP A 31 -11.09 -1.09 -7.11
CA ASP A 31 -11.92 0.09 -7.33
C ASP A 31 -11.11 1.33 -6.96
N ARG A 32 -10.67 2.05 -8.00
CA ARG A 32 -9.81 3.23 -7.88
C ARG A 32 -10.49 4.39 -7.14
N ASP A 33 -11.82 4.49 -7.15
CA ASP A 33 -12.53 5.57 -6.47
C ASP A 33 -12.65 5.29 -4.97
N LYS A 34 -12.83 4.02 -4.61
CA LYS A 34 -12.86 3.55 -3.21
C LYS A 34 -11.46 3.35 -2.62
N GLY A 35 -10.46 3.16 -3.47
CA GLY A 35 -9.10 2.83 -3.05
C GLY A 35 -8.97 1.42 -2.46
N ASP A 36 -9.91 0.53 -2.79
CA ASP A 36 -10.02 -0.81 -2.18
C ASP A 36 -10.50 -1.85 -3.20
N PHE A 37 -10.44 -3.13 -2.82
CA PHE A 37 -10.90 -4.25 -3.62
C PHE A 37 -12.40 -4.48 -3.44
N VAL A 38 -13.07 -4.80 -4.54
CA VAL A 38 -14.48 -5.17 -4.57
C VAL A 38 -14.65 -6.48 -5.31
N SER A 39 -15.48 -7.36 -4.76
CA SER A 39 -15.90 -8.61 -5.42
C SER A 39 -16.47 -8.31 -6.81
N ASP A 40 -15.92 -8.96 -7.83
CA ASP A 40 -16.30 -8.79 -9.24
C ASP A 40 -16.10 -10.08 -10.02
N TRP A 41 -16.96 -11.07 -9.77
CA TRP A 41 -16.97 -12.36 -10.45
C TRP A 41 -17.15 -12.30 -11.97
N ARG A 42 -17.54 -11.16 -12.54
CA ARG A 42 -17.58 -10.99 -14.02
C ARG A 42 -16.17 -11.04 -14.60
N MET A 43 -15.15 -10.75 -13.80
CA MET A 43 -13.76 -10.86 -14.18
C MET A 43 -13.30 -12.31 -14.36
N SER A 44 -13.95 -13.28 -13.71
CA SER A 44 -13.55 -14.68 -13.87
C SER A 44 -13.72 -15.18 -15.29
N LYS A 45 -14.87 -14.88 -15.90
CA LYS A 45 -15.13 -15.22 -17.30
C LYS A 45 -14.14 -14.53 -18.23
N ARG A 46 -13.79 -13.26 -17.98
CA ARG A 46 -12.86 -12.50 -18.81
C ARG A 46 -11.42 -13.02 -18.74
N ILE A 47 -10.99 -13.43 -17.55
CA ILE A 47 -9.67 -14.06 -17.34
C ILE A 47 -9.64 -15.44 -18.00
N ASN A 48 -10.70 -16.25 -17.85
CA ASN A 48 -10.77 -17.59 -18.41
C ASN A 48 -10.93 -17.60 -19.95
N ASP A 49 -11.61 -16.60 -20.50
CA ASP A 49 -11.76 -16.41 -21.95
C ASP A 49 -10.53 -15.71 -22.59
N ASP A 50 -9.48 -15.44 -21.81
CA ASP A 50 -8.19 -14.83 -22.21
C ASP A 50 -8.31 -13.48 -22.94
N MET A 51 -9.40 -12.75 -22.65
CA MET A 51 -9.70 -11.46 -23.27
C MET A 51 -9.05 -10.31 -22.49
N ASP A 52 -7.93 -9.81 -23.02
CA ASP A 52 -7.23 -8.61 -22.55
C ASP A 52 -6.74 -8.66 -21.09
N CYS A 53 -6.65 -9.85 -20.49
CA CYS A 53 -6.23 -10.09 -19.11
C CYS A 53 -4.79 -10.62 -19.07
N GLN A 54 -3.85 -9.80 -18.60
CA GLN A 54 -2.46 -10.23 -18.43
C GLN A 54 -2.24 -10.73 -17.00
N LYS A 55 -1.85 -12.00 -16.83
CA LYS A 55 -1.34 -12.51 -15.54
C LYS A 55 0.02 -11.86 -15.26
N VAL A 56 0.19 -11.34 -14.05
CA VAL A 56 1.40 -10.61 -13.63
C VAL A 56 1.91 -11.11 -12.28
N SER A 57 3.15 -10.73 -11.95
CA SER A 57 3.69 -10.97 -10.61
C SER A 57 2.99 -10.06 -9.58
N ALA A 58 3.01 -10.47 -8.31
CA ALA A 58 2.51 -9.64 -7.22
C ALA A 58 3.19 -8.26 -7.18
N VAL A 59 4.50 -8.20 -7.43
CA VAL A 59 5.26 -6.94 -7.45
C VAL A 59 4.72 -6.00 -8.53
N THR A 60 4.64 -6.48 -9.77
CA THR A 60 4.14 -5.72 -10.91
C THR A 60 2.70 -5.23 -10.69
N PHE A 61 1.87 -6.08 -10.07
CA PHE A 61 0.49 -5.74 -9.74
C PHE A 61 0.38 -4.55 -8.79
N TRP A 62 1.15 -4.57 -7.70
CA TRP A 62 1.13 -3.50 -6.71
C TRP A 62 1.78 -2.20 -7.22
N GLU A 63 2.84 -2.30 -8.03
CA GLU A 63 3.42 -1.14 -8.73
C GLU A 63 2.38 -0.46 -9.64
N TYR A 64 1.59 -1.25 -10.36
CA TYR A 64 0.55 -0.74 -11.24
C TYR A 64 -0.55 -0.01 -10.46
N ILE A 65 -1.03 -0.56 -9.33
CA ILE A 65 -1.99 0.12 -8.44
C ILE A 65 -1.41 1.44 -7.91
N ALA A 66 -0.13 1.47 -7.54
CA ALA A 66 0.52 2.69 -7.08
C ALA A 66 0.52 3.77 -8.18
N LEU A 67 0.84 3.41 -9.42
CA LEU A 67 0.82 4.32 -10.57
C LEU A 67 -0.58 4.86 -10.87
N LEU A 68 -1.62 4.01 -10.76
CA LEU A 68 -3.02 4.45 -10.91
C LEU A 68 -3.40 5.51 -9.87
N ASN A 69 -2.88 5.41 -8.65
CA ASN A 69 -3.16 6.37 -7.59
C ASN A 69 -2.38 7.69 -7.73
N VAL A 70 -1.21 7.67 -8.39
CA VAL A 70 -0.43 8.88 -8.71
C VAL A 70 -1.07 9.70 -9.83
N ASN A 71 -1.57 9.05 -10.89
CA ASN A 71 -2.16 9.70 -12.07
C ASN A 71 -3.62 10.17 -11.88
N GLN A 72 -4.10 10.30 -10.65
CA GLN A 72 -5.44 10.81 -10.38
C GLN A 72 -5.34 12.34 -10.24
N SER A 73 -5.82 13.09 -11.24
CA SER A 73 -6.03 14.53 -11.13
C SER A 73 -7.12 14.76 -10.07
N ARG A 74 -6.69 14.83 -8.81
CA ARG A 74 -7.55 15.06 -7.67
C ARG A 74 -8.22 16.43 -7.85
N LYS A 75 -9.54 16.46 -8.02
CA LYS A 75 -10.31 17.64 -7.63
C LYS A 75 -9.95 17.90 -6.16
N ASN A 76 -9.35 19.06 -5.90
CA ASN A 76 -8.94 19.51 -4.57
C ASN A 76 -10.19 19.79 -3.73
N GLU A 77 -10.86 18.75 -3.28
CA GLU A 77 -11.49 18.81 -1.97
C GLU A 77 -10.40 18.49 -0.95
N PRO A 78 -10.29 19.24 0.17
CA PRO A 78 -9.30 18.97 1.20
C PRO A 78 -9.64 17.63 1.85
N ARG A 79 -9.10 16.54 1.29
CA ARG A 79 -9.13 15.24 1.94
C ARG A 79 -8.40 15.40 3.27
N ARG A 80 -9.08 15.06 4.36
CA ARG A 80 -8.48 14.73 5.65
C ARG A 80 -7.14 14.02 5.38
N LEU A 81 -6.03 14.65 5.73
CA LEU A 81 -4.76 13.96 5.76
C LEU A 81 -4.87 12.95 6.89
N ASP A 82 -5.13 11.70 6.57
CA ASP A 82 -5.25 10.66 7.59
C ASP A 82 -3.90 10.44 8.31
N TYR A 83 -2.79 10.63 7.58
CA TYR A 83 -1.44 10.51 8.11
C TYR A 83 -0.49 11.52 7.47
N ASN A 84 0.45 12.03 8.27
CA ASN A 84 1.71 12.58 7.78
C ASN A 84 2.75 11.47 7.66
N TYR A 85 3.62 11.55 6.67
CA TYR A 85 4.62 10.51 6.37
C TYR A 85 6.03 11.04 6.60
N TYR A 86 6.87 10.21 7.20
CA TYR A 86 8.21 10.57 7.60
C TYR A 86 9.21 9.44 7.41
N ILE A 87 10.47 9.80 7.23
CA ILE A 87 11.62 8.89 7.25
C ILE A 87 12.51 9.28 8.42
N GLN A 88 12.79 8.33 9.32
CA GLN A 88 13.68 8.49 10.46
C GLN A 88 14.81 7.47 10.38
N GLY A 89 15.99 7.92 9.93
CA GLY A 89 17.12 7.02 9.66
C GLY A 89 16.74 5.95 8.63
N VAL A 90 16.59 4.70 9.09
CA VAL A 90 16.19 3.56 8.25
C VAL A 90 14.72 3.17 8.39
N PHE A 91 13.95 3.91 9.21
CA PHE A 91 12.56 3.58 9.51
C PHE A 91 11.60 4.46 8.71
N ALA A 92 10.54 3.83 8.20
CA ALA A 92 9.39 4.53 7.64
C ALA A 92 8.36 4.74 8.76
N VAL A 93 8.05 6.00 9.07
CA VAL A 93 7.12 6.37 10.13
C VAL A 93 5.92 7.11 9.56
N ARG A 94 4.70 6.70 9.90
CA ARG A 94 3.48 7.46 9.60
C ARG A 94 2.85 7.96 10.89
N ALA A 95 2.33 9.17 10.89
CA ALA A 95 1.77 9.81 12.07
C ALA A 95 0.33 10.22 11.81
N ARG A 96 -0.62 9.71 12.59
CA ARG A 96 -2.03 10.04 12.45
C ARG A 96 -2.21 11.50 12.82
N VAL A 97 -2.91 12.26 11.98
CA VAL A 97 -3.23 13.66 12.30
C VAL A 97 -4.73 13.88 12.44
N ASP A 98 -5.11 14.80 13.32
CA ASP A 98 -6.49 15.25 13.46
C ASP A 98 -6.87 16.27 12.37
N LEU A 99 -8.10 16.80 12.45
CA LEU A 99 -8.59 17.81 11.52
C LEU A 99 -7.85 19.16 11.60
N VAL A 100 -7.14 19.41 12.70
CA VAL A 100 -6.40 20.64 12.97
C VAL A 100 -4.91 20.47 12.57
N GLY A 101 -4.49 19.24 12.27
CA GLY A 101 -3.12 18.89 11.91
C GLY A 101 -2.25 18.45 13.09
N ASN A 102 -2.83 18.25 14.29
CA ASN A 102 -2.11 17.74 15.45
C ASN A 102 -1.84 16.25 15.28
N ILE A 103 -0.65 15.81 15.68
CA ILE A 103 -0.27 14.40 15.66
C ILE A 103 -0.88 13.69 16.86
N LEU A 104 -1.67 12.64 16.60
CA LEU A 104 -2.34 11.84 17.63
C LEU A 104 -1.47 10.68 18.12
N TYR A 105 -0.95 9.89 17.18
CA TYR A 105 -0.05 8.77 17.43
C TYR A 105 0.82 8.53 16.19
N CYS A 106 1.90 7.76 16.34
CA CYS A 106 2.72 7.36 15.20
C CYS A 106 2.93 5.86 15.15
N GLN A 107 3.15 5.37 13.92
CA GLN A 107 3.38 3.97 13.64
C GLN A 107 4.63 3.84 12.78
N VAL A 108 5.44 2.84 13.12
CA VAL A 108 6.64 2.48 12.35
C VAL A 108 6.33 1.25 11.53
N TYR A 109 6.79 1.26 10.27
CA TYR A 109 6.69 0.11 9.42
C TYR A 109 7.75 -0.94 9.79
N ASP A 110 7.30 -2.16 10.08
CA ASP A 110 8.12 -3.31 10.39
C ASP A 110 7.94 -4.35 9.28
N HIS A 111 9.02 -4.59 8.53
CA HIS A 111 9.04 -5.58 7.45
C HIS A 111 8.84 -7.01 7.95
N TYR A 112 9.35 -7.36 9.14
CA TYR A 112 9.30 -8.72 9.68
C TYR A 112 7.91 -9.04 10.23
N LYS A 113 7.23 -8.04 10.81
CA LYS A 113 5.83 -8.16 11.23
C LYS A 113 4.83 -7.79 10.13
N LYS A 114 5.33 -7.53 8.90
CA LYS A 114 4.55 -7.24 7.70
C LYS A 114 3.50 -6.15 7.90
N GLY A 115 3.83 -5.06 8.59
CA GLY A 115 2.83 -4.05 8.90
C GLY A 115 3.32 -2.84 9.70
N PHE A 116 2.36 -2.03 10.13
CA PHE A 116 2.59 -0.83 10.94
C PHE A 116 2.34 -1.12 12.41
N ILE A 117 3.34 -0.85 13.24
CA ILE A 117 3.28 -1.01 14.70
C ILE A 117 3.20 0.37 15.33
N GLU A 118 2.24 0.58 16.22
CA GLU A 118 2.16 1.83 16.98
C GLU A 118 3.35 1.96 17.93
N GLU A 119 4.06 3.09 17.83
CA GLU A 119 5.36 3.25 18.46
C GLU A 119 5.58 4.72 18.83
N ASN A 120 4.80 5.17 19.82
CA ASN A 120 4.68 6.57 20.21
C ASN A 120 5.98 7.21 20.75
N LYS A 121 7.03 6.42 21.02
CA LYS A 121 8.35 6.94 21.42
C LYS A 121 8.99 7.86 20.37
N TYR A 122 8.57 7.76 19.11
CA TYR A 122 9.10 8.61 18.03
C TYR A 122 8.34 9.93 17.88
N LEU A 123 7.18 10.11 18.52
CA LEU A 123 6.34 11.30 18.37
C LEU A 123 7.08 12.61 18.59
N SER A 124 7.88 12.70 19.65
CA SER A 124 8.65 13.90 19.99
C SER A 124 9.69 14.28 18.94
N ARG A 125 10.16 13.31 18.13
CA ARG A 125 11.22 13.50 17.14
C ARG A 125 10.70 13.77 15.73
N LEU A 126 9.40 13.60 15.47
CA LEU A 126 8.82 13.74 14.13
C LEU A 126 8.95 15.16 13.56
N ASN A 127 8.92 16.16 14.43
CA ASN A 127 9.06 17.56 14.06
C ASN A 127 10.51 18.05 14.15
N GLU A 128 11.47 17.20 14.53
CA GLU A 128 12.88 17.55 14.62
C GLU A 128 13.61 17.16 13.33
N PRO A 129 14.03 18.13 12.48
CA PRO A 129 14.60 17.85 11.17
C PRO A 129 15.89 17.02 11.21
N LEU A 130 16.62 17.07 12.33
CA LEU A 130 17.85 16.31 12.54
C LEU A 130 17.60 14.80 12.68
N TYR A 131 16.40 14.40 13.10
CA TYR A 131 16.06 13.01 13.34
C TYR A 131 15.02 12.47 12.37
N CYS A 132 14.21 13.34 11.76
CA CYS A 132 13.07 12.93 10.97
C CYS A 132 12.85 13.88 9.79
N THR A 133 12.64 13.31 8.60
CA THR A 133 12.29 14.08 7.40
C THR A 133 10.85 13.77 7.01
N LYS A 134 9.99 14.78 6.98
CA LYS A 134 8.64 14.65 6.42
C LYS A 134 8.74 14.48 4.91
N VAL A 135 8.06 13.48 4.37
CA VAL A 135 8.10 13.13 2.94
C VAL A 135 6.69 13.05 2.36
N SER A 136 6.60 13.11 1.03
CA SER A 136 5.34 12.78 0.33
C SER A 136 5.01 11.30 0.52
N ILE A 137 3.72 10.96 0.42
CA ILE A 137 3.25 9.56 0.43
C ILE A 137 3.96 8.68 -0.63
N GLU A 138 4.26 9.22 -1.80
CA GLU A 138 4.96 8.50 -2.88
C GLU A 138 6.38 8.10 -2.44
N HIS A 139 7.20 9.08 -2.06
CA HIS A 139 8.54 8.85 -1.51
C HIS A 139 8.54 7.89 -0.31
N PHE A 140 7.52 7.95 0.55
CA PHE A 140 7.37 7.05 1.69
C PHE A 140 7.25 5.58 1.25
N TRP A 141 6.35 5.29 0.31
CA TRP A 141 6.16 3.94 -0.20
C TRP A 141 7.33 3.46 -1.06
N THR A 142 7.94 4.35 -1.85
CA THR A 142 9.18 4.05 -2.57
C THR A 142 10.30 3.66 -1.62
N PHE A 143 10.43 4.35 -0.48
CA PHE A 143 11.41 4.02 0.55
C PHE A 143 11.15 2.62 1.12
N ILE A 144 9.90 2.32 1.51
CA ILE A 144 9.50 0.99 2.01
C ILE A 144 9.84 -0.11 1.00
N ALA A 145 9.49 0.09 -0.28
CA ALA A 145 9.72 -0.89 -1.35
C ALA A 145 11.20 -1.12 -1.66
N LYS A 146 12.06 -0.10 -1.49
CA LYS A 146 13.51 -0.19 -1.73
C LYS A 146 14.31 -0.77 -0.55
N TYR A 147 13.73 -0.81 0.64
CA TYR A 147 14.42 -1.24 1.88
C TYR A 147 14.05 -2.64 2.42
N PRO A 148 13.70 -3.68 1.63
CA PRO A 148 13.23 -4.96 2.17
C PRO A 148 14.30 -5.77 2.95
N TYR A 149 15.58 -5.37 2.92
CA TYR A 149 16.69 -6.15 3.50
C TYR A 149 17.82 -5.31 4.13
N ARG A 150 17.50 -4.44 5.10
CA ARG A 150 18.53 -4.00 6.05
C ARG A 150 18.14 -4.41 7.47
N SER A 151 18.47 -5.66 7.77
CA SER A 151 18.87 -6.05 9.12
C SER A 151 19.98 -5.10 9.59
N PHE A 152 19.67 -4.16 10.47
CA PHE A 152 20.54 -3.99 11.61
C PHE A 152 20.11 -5.07 12.58
N SER A 153 20.67 -6.28 12.41
CA SER A 153 20.95 -7.08 13.58
C SER A 153 21.82 -6.19 14.45
N GLU A 154 21.29 -5.79 15.60
CA GLU A 154 22.14 -5.40 16.72
C GLU A 154 23.11 -6.56 16.96
N ASN A 155 24.35 -6.35 16.52
CA ASN A 155 25.58 -6.94 17.01
C ASN A 155 26.71 -5.98 16.65
#